data_AF-A0A924QFW1-F1
#
_entry.id   AF-A0A924QFW1-F1
#
_cell.length_a   1.000
_cell.length_b   1.000
_cell.length_c   1.000
_cell.angle_alpha   90.00
_cell.angle_beta   90.00
_cell.angle_gamma   90.00
#
_symmetry.space_group_name_H-M   'P 1'
#
loop_
_entity.id
_entity.type
_entity.pdbx_description
1 polymer ?
#
loop_
_entity_poly.entity_id
_entity_poly.type
_entity_poly.pdbx_seq_one_letter_code
_entity_poly.pdbx_strand_id
1 'polypeptide(L)' 'MSVTLAGQLVVAISSRALFDFEEENQHSESTNDRAYMRLQLDRLDQAAKAGVAFSMVNQLLAFNAVAPSVEVVI' A
#
# COMPACT_ATOMS: atom_id res chain seq x y z
N MET A 1 -6.82 -23.75 3.02
CA MET A 1 -5.48 -23.83 3.64
C MET A 1 -5.30 -22.60 4.52
N SER A 2 -4.80 -22.76 5.74
CA SER A 2 -4.42 -21.65 6.61
C SER A 2 -3.03 -21.14 6.20
N VAL A 3 -2.92 -19.85 5.88
CA VAL A 3 -1.62 -19.20 5.65
C VAL A 3 -0.91 -19.05 7.00
N THR A 4 0.38 -19.39 7.06
CA THR A 4 1.23 -19.19 8.24
C THR A 4 2.39 -18.26 7.88
N LEU A 5 2.67 -17.30 8.76
CA LEU A 5 3.77 -16.33 8.63
C LEU A 5 4.99 -16.73 9.47
N ALA A 6 5.00 -17.95 10.02
CA ALA A 6 6.08 -18.42 10.87
C ALA A 6 7.42 -18.44 10.11
N GLY A 7 8.43 -17.79 10.67
CA GLY A 7 9.77 -17.69 10.06
C GLY A 7 9.91 -16.59 9.00
N GLN A 8 8.88 -15.76 8.79
CA GLN A 8 8.94 -14.62 7.87
C GLN A 8 9.15 -13.30 8.63
N LEU A 9 9.88 -12.38 8.00
CA LEU A 9 9.87 -10.96 8.34
C LEU A 9 8.56 -10.36 7.82
N VAL A 10 7.67 -10.02 8.74
CA VAL A 10 6.39 -9.37 8.41
C VAL A 10 6.53 -7.87 8.60
N VAL A 11 6.31 -7.11 7.53
CA VAL A 11 6.40 -5.65 7.54
C VAL A 11 5.02 -5.05 7.29
N ALA A 12 4.44 -4.45 8.33
CA ALA A 12 3.20 -3.69 8.23
C ALA A 12 3.51 -2.27 7.75
N ILE A 13 2.89 -1.86 6.63
CA ILE A 13 3.12 -0.56 6.01
C ILE A 13 1.79 0.13 5.77
N SER A 14 1.74 1.44 6.05
CA SER A 14 0.58 2.26 5.70
C SER A 14 0.40 2.30 4.18
N SER A 15 -0.85 2.19 3.70
CA SER A 15 -1.18 2.33 2.28
C SER A 15 -0.64 3.64 1.67
N ARG A 16 -0.60 4.74 2.45
CA ARG A 16 -0.05 6.05 2.03
C ARG A 16 1.48 6.10 1.98
N ALA A 17 2.14 5.22 2.73
CA ALA A 17 3.58 5.07 2.63
C ALA A 17 3.94 4.25 1.39
N LEU A 18 3.16 3.21 1.08
CA LEU A 18 3.39 2.36 -0.09
C LEU A 18 2.98 3.03 -1.40
N PHE A 19 1.85 3.74 -1.40
CA PHE A 19 1.28 4.42 -2.56
C PHE A 19 0.98 5.88 -2.23
N ASP A 20 1.21 6.76 -3.19
CA ASP A 20 0.94 8.19 -3.06
C ASP A 20 -0.57 8.45 -3.22
N PHE A 21 -1.23 8.57 -2.06
CA PHE A 21 -2.65 8.93 -1.91
C PHE A 21 -2.82 10.27 -1.17
N GLU A 22 -1.87 11.21 -1.34
CA GLU A 22 -1.91 12.47 -0.60
C GLU A 22 -3.11 13.34 -1.00
N GLU A 23 -3.52 13.33 -2.27
CA GLU A 23 -4.70 14.06 -2.72
C GLU A 23 -5.99 13.50 -2.10
N GLU A 24 -6.14 12.17 -2.07
CA GLU A 24 -7.25 11.49 -1.42
C GLU A 24 -7.29 11.82 0.08
N ASN A 25 -6.12 11.85 0.75
CA ASN A 25 -6.06 12.19 2.16
C ASN A 25 -6.51 13.63 2.46
N GLN A 26 -6.11 14.60 1.63
CA GLN A 26 -6.56 15.99 1.78
C GLN A 26 -8.09 16.12 1.67
N HIS A 27 -8.71 15.32 0.81
CA HIS A 27 -10.17 15.31 0.66
C HIS A 27 -10.86 14.54 1.80
N SER A 28 -10.22 13.50 2.36
CA SER A 28 -10.73 12.76 3.52
C SER A 28 -10.76 13.60 4.80
N GLU A 29 -9.84 14.55 4.96
CA GLU A 29 -9.83 15.46 6.11
C GLU A 29 -10.90 16.57 5.98
N SER A 30 -11.34 16.86 4.76
CA SER A 30 -12.47 17.73 4.48
C SER A 30 -13.79 16.96 4.63
N THR A 31 -14.77 17.49 5.37
CA THR A 31 -16.03 16.80 5.77
C THR A 31 -17.02 16.53 4.62
N ASN A 32 -16.56 16.36 3.38
CA ASN A 32 -17.38 16.12 2.21
C ASN A 32 -17.15 14.72 1.63
N ASP A 33 -17.73 13.72 2.30
CA ASP A 33 -17.65 12.30 1.93
C ASP A 33 -18.01 12.04 0.46
N ARG A 34 -18.94 12.83 -0.12
CA ARG A 34 -19.36 12.66 -1.53
C ARG A 34 -18.25 13.05 -2.51
N ALA A 35 -17.48 14.09 -2.21
CA ALA A 35 -16.36 14.49 -3.05
C ALA A 35 -15.24 13.46 -2.99
N TYR A 36 -14.95 12.94 -1.78
CA TYR A 36 -13.98 11.87 -1.58
C TYR A 36 -14.36 10.57 -2.32
N MET A 37 -15.62 10.12 -2.20
CA MET A 37 -16.10 8.94 -2.92
C MET A 37 -16.01 9.11 -4.44
N ARG A 38 -16.35 10.30 -4.96
CA ARG A 38 -16.27 10.55 -6.40
C ARG A 38 -14.84 10.52 -6.92
N LEU A 39 -13.89 11.08 -6.16
CA LEU A 39 -12.46 11.02 -6.49
C LEU A 39 -11.96 9.57 -6.59
N GLN A 40 -12.38 8.71 -5.65
CA GLN A 40 -12.03 7.28 -5.68
C GLN A 40 -12.62 6.57 -6.91
N LEU A 41 -13.89 6.82 -7.22
CA LEU A 41 -14.57 6.21 -8.37
C LEU A 41 -13.92 6.64 -9.71
N ASP A 42 -13.59 7.92 -9.84
CA ASP A 42 -12.96 8.47 -11.05
C ASP A 42 -11.52 7.94 -11.27
N ARG A 43 -10.91 7.36 -10.23
CA ARG A 43 -9.53 6.83 -10.23
C ARG A 43 -9.45 5.31 -10.10
N LEU A 44 -10.57 4.60 -10.09
CA LEU A 44 -10.61 3.13 -9.95
C LEU A 44 -9.70 2.39 -10.93
N ASP A 45 -9.65 2.86 -12.18
CA ASP A 45 -8.85 2.24 -13.24
C ASP A 45 -7.42 2.83 -13.36
N GLN A 46 -7.07 3.81 -12.51
CA GLN A 46 -5.75 4.41 -12.49
C GLN A 46 -4.87 3.73 -11.45
N ALA A 47 -3.72 3.22 -11.88
CA ALA A 47 -2.73 2.69 -10.95
C ALA A 47 -2.24 3.79 -10.00
N ALA A 48 -2.23 3.47 -8.71
CA ALA A 48 -1.71 4.39 -7.69
C ALA A 48 -0.23 4.68 -7.93
N LYS A 49 0.16 5.93 -7.74
CA LYS A 49 1.57 6.35 -7.84
C LYS A 49 2.37 5.73 -6.70
N ALA A 50 3.66 5.51 -6.93
CA ALA A 50 4.56 4.99 -5.91
C ALA A 50 4.69 5.98 -4.74
N GLY A 51 4.47 5.50 -3.52
CA GLY A 51 4.70 6.25 -2.29
C GLY A 51 6.16 6.19 -1.83
N VAL A 52 6.45 6.89 -0.72
CA VAL A 52 7.82 7.04 -0.18
C VAL A 52 8.49 5.70 0.20
N ALA A 53 7.70 4.69 0.59
CA ALA A 53 8.18 3.37 0.98
C ALA A 53 8.26 2.37 -0.19
N PHE A 54 7.79 2.74 -1.39
CA PHE A 54 7.66 1.81 -2.52
C PHE A 54 9.00 1.16 -2.91
N SER A 55 10.07 1.96 -2.99
CA SER A 55 11.41 1.45 -3.31
C SER A 55 11.93 0.50 -2.23
N MET A 56 11.75 0.86 -0.95
CA MET A 56 12.15 0.01 0.18
C MET A 56 11.42 -1.33 0.17
N VAL A 57 10.11 -1.33 -0.08
CA VAL A 57 9.32 -2.57 -0.19
C VAL A 57 9.80 -3.46 -1.31
N ASN A 58 10.08 -2.90 -2.49
CA ASN A 58 10.64 -3.69 -3.59
C ASN A 58 12.00 -4.29 -3.24
N GLN A 59 12.86 -3.56 -2.53
CA GLN A 59 14.15 -4.08 -2.07
C GLN A 59 13.98 -5.22 -1.05
N LEU A 60 13.04 -5.10 -0.12
CA LEU A 60 12.74 -6.16 0.85
C LEU A 60 12.15 -7.40 0.17
N LEU A 61 11.21 -7.22 -0.75
CA LEU A 61 10.61 -8.32 -1.50
C LEU A 61 11.62 -9.01 -2.43
N ALA A 62 12.70 -8.33 -2.85
CA ALA A 62 13.74 -8.94 -3.67
C ALA A 62 14.43 -10.12 -2.96
N PHE A 63 14.47 -10.17 -1.62
CA PHE A 63 14.99 -11.32 -0.87
C PHE A 63 14.18 -12.60 -1.09
N ASN A 64 12.90 -12.47 -1.47
CA ASN A 64 12.04 -13.62 -1.77
C ASN A 64 12.47 -14.40 -3.03
N ALA A 65 13.34 -13.84 -3.87
CA ALA A 65 13.93 -14.56 -5.00
C ALA A 65 14.86 -15.70 -4.56
N VAL A 66 15.44 -15.62 -3.35
CA VAL A 66 16.30 -16.66 -2.77
C VAL A 66 15.48 -17.60 -1.89
N ALA A 67 14.66 -17.03 -0.99
CA ALA A 67 13.73 -17.78 -0.15
C ALA A 67 12.57 -16.88 0.31
N PRO A 68 11.32 -17.38 0.35
CA PRO A 68 10.13 -16.59 0.68
C PRO A 68 10.10 -16.22 2.17
N SER A 69 10.84 -15.17 2.52
CA SER A 69 11.23 -14.77 3.87
C SER A 69 10.67 -13.43 4.29
N VAL A 70 10.09 -12.65 3.36
CA VAL A 70 9.51 -11.34 3.62
C VAL A 70 8.05 -11.33 3.18
N GLU A 71 7.17 -10.88 4.07
CA GLU A 71 5.77 -10.61 3.78
C GLU A 71 5.47 -9.14 4.07
N VAL A 72 4.79 -8.46 3.15
CA VAL A 72 4.36 -7.07 3.31
C VAL A 72 2.84 -7.04 3.41
N VAL A 73 2.35 -6.41 4.48
CA VAL A 73 0.91 -6.31 4.76
C VAL A 73 0.49 -4.84 4.84
N ILE A 74 -0.67 -4.52 4.27
CA ILE A 74 -1.32 -3.20 4.20
C ILE A 74 -2.67 -3.24 4.89
#